data_AF-A0AAV8CNK8-F1
#
_entry.id   AF-A0AAV8CNK8-F1
#
_cell.length_a   1.000
_cell.length_b   1.000
_cell.length_c   1.000
_cell.angle_alpha   90.00
_cell.angle_beta   90.00
_cell.angle_gamma   90.00
#
_symmetry.space_group_name_H-M   'P 1'
#
loop_
_entity.id
_entity.type
_entity.pdbx_description
1 polymer ?
#
loop_
_entity_poly.entity_id
_entity_poly.type
_entity_poly.pdbx_seq_one_letter_code
_entity_poly.pdbx_strand_id
1 'polypeptide(L)'
;MGDSYTVQISTKLINQLAREDEKRSPIKVRKPKPKTPKSTNQPQNTETQNQTPPAAIFPPLFLPVPPPAPVEALPEVESIRQVLKESEKVLEKLKVEESDMLKELNKRSKELREKEFKLPYQNPIPCMKERSDCLECYKNYANDPLKCADTVKRFADCAWKSRQSASPPSNI
;
A
#
# COMPACT_ATOMS: atom_id res chain seq x y z
N MET A 1 36.11 -6.86 -29.41
CA MET A 1 35.02 -6.19 -30.15
C MET A 1 33.87 -5.96 -29.18
N GLY A 2 33.41 -4.73 -29.02
CA GLY A 2 32.30 -4.39 -28.12
C GLY A 2 31.07 -4.01 -28.93
N ASP A 3 30.04 -4.84 -28.88
CA ASP A 3 28.78 -4.60 -29.59
C ASP A 3 27.94 -3.57 -28.82
N SER A 4 27.72 -2.41 -29.42
CA SER A 4 26.88 -1.36 -28.86
C SER A 4 25.40 -1.70 -29.05
N TYR A 5 24.77 -2.32 -28.05
CA TYR A 5 23.33 -2.55 -28.06
C TYR A 5 22.60 -1.22 -27.82
N THR A 6 22.07 -0.63 -28.89
CA THR A 6 21.17 0.52 -28.80
C THR A 6 19.73 0.02 -28.85
N VAL A 7 19.01 0.13 -27.74
CA VAL A 7 17.59 -0.20 -27.69
C VAL A 7 16.81 0.97 -28.26
N GLN A 8 16.17 0.78 -29.41
CA GLN A 8 15.24 1.76 -29.96
C GLN A 8 13.82 1.41 -29.55
N ILE A 9 13.21 2.27 -28.72
CA ILE A 9 11.83 2.13 -28.29
C ILE A 9 10.94 2.91 -29.25
N SER A 10 9.99 2.23 -29.89
CA SER A 10 9.06 2.90 -30.81
C SER A 10 8.09 3.81 -30.05
N THR A 11 7.81 4.98 -30.62
CA THR A 11 6.79 5.92 -30.08
C THR A 11 5.39 5.33 -30.04
N LYS A 12 5.10 4.32 -30.88
CA LYS A 12 3.85 3.55 -30.83
C LYS A 12 3.71 2.76 -29.52
N LEU A 13 4.78 2.17 -29.01
CA LEU A 13 4.77 1.42 -27.75
C LEU A 13 4.52 2.34 -26.56
N ILE A 14 5.16 3.51 -26.54
CA ILE A 14 4.96 4.53 -25.50
C ILE A 14 3.49 4.96 -25.44
N ASN A 15 2.88 5.20 -26.61
CA ASN A 15 1.48 5.60 -26.70
C ASN A 15 0.49 4.48 -26.33
N GLN A 16 0.85 3.21 -26.49
CA GLN A 16 0.03 2.08 -26.06
C GLN A 16 0.03 1.94 -24.53
N LEU A 17 1.21 2.04 -23.91
CA LEU A 17 1.35 1.98 -22.45
C LEU A 17 0.61 3.14 -21.76
N ALA A 18 0.75 4.36 -22.28
CA ALA A 18 0.06 5.53 -21.75
C ALA A 18 -1.48 5.41 -21.79
N ARG A 19 -2.03 4.69 -22.76
CA ARG A 19 -3.48 4.46 -22.89
C ARG A 19 -3.99 3.28 -22.07
N GLU A 20 -3.12 2.34 -21.71
CA GLU A 20 -3.46 1.18 -20.88
C GLU A 20 -3.72 1.59 -19.42
N ASP A 21 -3.00 2.62 -18.94
CA ASP A 21 -3.22 3.21 -17.62
C ASP A 21 -4.53 4.01 -17.53
N GLU A 22 -4.97 4.66 -18.61
CA GLU A 22 -6.24 5.40 -18.61
C GLU A 22 -7.50 4.50 -18.67
N LYS A 23 -7.40 3.29 -19.22
CA LYS A 23 -8.56 2.37 -19.36
C LYS A 23 -8.80 1.50 -18.13
N ARG A 24 -7.96 1.55 -17.11
CA ARG A 24 -8.21 0.88 -15.82
C ARG A 24 -9.10 1.77 -14.96
N SER A 25 -10.41 1.71 -15.20
CA SER A 25 -11.40 2.19 -14.23
C SER A 25 -11.11 1.53 -12.86
N PRO A 26 -11.11 2.27 -11.74
CA PRO A 26 -10.86 1.67 -10.44
C PRO A 26 -11.94 0.61 -10.18
N ILE A 27 -11.51 -0.65 -10.08
CA ILE A 27 -12.37 -1.76 -9.69
C ILE A 27 -12.94 -1.41 -8.31
N LYS A 28 -14.22 -1.06 -8.26
CA LYS A 28 -14.97 -0.96 -7.01
C LYS A 28 -15.00 -2.36 -6.39
N VAL A 29 -14.14 -2.59 -5.40
CA VAL A 29 -14.15 -3.79 -4.56
C VAL A 29 -15.47 -3.82 -3.80
N ARG A 30 -16.44 -4.57 -4.34
CA ARG A 30 -17.67 -4.93 -3.60
C ARG A 30 -17.29 -6.04 -2.62
N LYS A 31 -17.48 -5.76 -1.32
CA LYS A 31 -17.27 -6.71 -0.21
C LYS A 31 -17.99 -8.06 -0.50
N PRO A 32 -17.34 -9.22 -0.31
CA PRO A 32 -18.01 -10.50 -0.44
C PRO A 32 -18.98 -10.73 0.72
N LYS A 33 -20.24 -11.06 0.40
CA LYS A 33 -21.25 -11.54 1.35
C LYS A 33 -20.99 -13.04 1.63
N PRO A 34 -21.10 -13.51 2.89
CA PRO A 34 -20.94 -14.92 3.21
C PRO A 34 -22.10 -15.74 2.63
N LYS A 35 -21.78 -16.79 1.89
CA LYS A 35 -22.76 -17.79 1.43
C LYS A 35 -22.87 -18.89 2.48
N THR A 36 -24.04 -18.98 3.10
CA THR A 36 -24.51 -20.13 3.87
C THR A 36 -24.67 -21.35 2.96
N PRO A 37 -24.34 -22.57 3.44
CA PRO A 37 -24.61 -23.79 2.68
C PRO A 37 -26.12 -24.10 2.72
N LYS A 38 -26.73 -24.14 1.54
CA LYS A 38 -28.13 -24.51 1.34
C LYS A 38 -28.21 -26.03 1.23
N SER A 39 -28.76 -26.66 2.26
CA SER A 39 -29.23 -28.04 2.23
C SER A 39 -30.24 -28.21 1.09
N THR A 40 -30.03 -29.22 0.24
CA THR A 40 -31.03 -29.72 -0.71
C THR A 40 -31.21 -31.20 -0.42
N ASN A 41 -32.31 -31.50 0.26
CA ASN A 41 -32.90 -32.83 0.30
C ASN A 41 -33.33 -33.24 -1.11
N GLN A 42 -32.95 -34.42 -1.56
CA GLN A 42 -33.84 -35.25 -2.39
C GLN A 42 -33.66 -36.74 -2.07
N PRO A 43 -34.75 -37.52 -2.20
CA PRO A 43 -34.94 -38.77 -1.48
C PRO A 43 -34.31 -40.00 -2.14
N GLN A 44 -33.74 -40.81 -1.26
CA GLN A 44 -33.72 -42.26 -1.20
C GLN A 44 -34.60 -43.01 -2.22
N ASN A 45 -33.95 -43.83 -3.05
CA ASN A 45 -34.44 -45.17 -3.40
C ASN A 45 -33.28 -46.00 -3.95
N THR A 46 -32.80 -46.91 -3.11
CA THR A 46 -31.87 -47.99 -3.47
C THR A 46 -32.66 -49.30 -3.46
N GLU A 47 -32.96 -49.83 -4.63
CA GLU A 47 -33.26 -51.25 -4.80
C GLU A 47 -32.07 -51.89 -5.51
N THR A 48 -31.25 -52.63 -4.77
CA THR A 48 -30.30 -53.57 -5.36
C THR A 48 -30.57 -54.95 -4.79
N GLN A 49 -30.91 -55.84 -5.72
CA GLN A 49 -31.30 -57.23 -5.52
C GLN A 49 -30.33 -58.05 -4.67
N ASN A 50 -30.94 -58.90 -3.86
CA ASN A 50 -30.41 -59.99 -3.05
C ASN A 50 -29.42 -60.90 -3.80
N GLN A 51 -28.38 -61.32 -3.08
CA GLN A 51 -27.89 -62.71 -3.08
C GLN A 51 -27.03 -62.96 -1.83
N THR A 52 -27.52 -63.84 -0.96
CA THR A 52 -26.91 -64.28 0.31
C THR A 52 -26.11 -65.57 0.09
N PRO A 53 -25.09 -65.84 0.92
CA PRO A 53 -25.02 -67.15 1.58
C PRO A 53 -24.80 -67.02 3.12
N PRO A 54 -25.11 -68.07 3.91
CA PRO A 54 -25.48 -67.91 5.31
C PRO A 54 -24.37 -68.19 6.34
N ALA A 55 -24.70 -67.89 7.60
CA ALA A 55 -24.05 -68.24 8.89
C ALA A 55 -22.91 -67.31 9.35
N ALA A 56 -22.75 -66.96 10.63
CA ALA A 56 -23.32 -67.44 11.90
C ALA A 56 -23.42 -66.28 12.91
N ILE A 57 -24.36 -66.38 13.86
CA ILE A 57 -24.56 -65.38 14.93
C ILE A 57 -23.62 -65.73 16.10
N PHE A 58 -22.59 -64.92 16.34
CA PHE A 58 -21.82 -64.93 17.59
C PHE A 58 -22.12 -63.64 18.38
N PRO A 59 -22.27 -63.69 19.71
CA PRO A 59 -22.51 -62.49 20.51
C PRO A 59 -21.21 -61.67 20.62
N PRO A 60 -21.29 -60.33 20.78
CA PRO A 60 -20.09 -59.51 20.86
C PRO A 60 -19.44 -59.71 22.22
N LEU A 61 -18.23 -60.28 22.24
CA LEU A 61 -17.39 -60.29 23.42
C LEU A 61 -16.70 -58.92 23.51
N PHE A 62 -17.03 -58.15 24.54
CA PHE A 62 -16.28 -56.93 24.89
C PHE A 62 -14.91 -57.34 25.43
N LEU A 63 -13.87 -57.23 24.61
CA LEU A 63 -12.48 -57.33 25.05
C LEU A 63 -12.04 -55.96 25.62
N PRO A 64 -11.38 -55.91 26.79
CA PRO A 64 -10.82 -54.67 27.31
C PRO A 64 -9.74 -54.15 26.35
N VAL A 65 -9.85 -52.87 25.99
CA VAL A 65 -8.85 -52.17 25.18
C VAL A 65 -7.51 -52.23 25.92
N PRO A 66 -6.44 -52.79 25.33
CA PRO A 66 -5.13 -52.80 25.98
C PRO A 66 -4.66 -51.36 26.21
N PRO A 67 -3.98 -51.07 27.34
CA PRO A 67 -3.46 -49.73 27.60
C PRO A 67 -2.59 -49.29 26.41
N PRO A 68 -2.66 -48.02 25.99
CA PRO A 68 -1.87 -47.54 24.87
C PRO A 68 -0.40 -47.80 25.19
N ALA A 69 0.27 -48.53 24.28
CA ALA A 69 1.70 -48.78 24.40
C ALA A 69 2.44 -47.44 24.53
N PRO A 70 3.53 -47.36 25.32
CA PRO A 70 4.33 -46.16 25.41
C PRO A 70 4.75 -45.77 23.99
N VAL A 71 4.34 -44.58 23.56
CA VAL A 71 4.73 -44.06 22.25
C VAL A 71 6.23 -43.77 22.36
N GLU A 72 7.06 -44.74 21.98
CA GLU A 72 8.49 -44.51 21.87
C GLU A 72 8.70 -43.36 20.89
N ALA A 73 9.52 -42.39 21.29
CA ALA A 73 9.81 -41.22 20.49
C ALA A 73 10.44 -41.67 19.17
N LEU A 74 9.63 -41.75 18.11
CA LEU A 74 10.09 -42.13 16.79
C LEU A 74 11.15 -41.11 16.35
N PRO A 75 12.36 -41.56 15.97
CA PRO A 75 13.47 -40.65 15.64
C PRO A 75 13.13 -39.71 14.47
N GLU A 76 12.24 -40.14 13.57
CA GLU A 76 11.71 -39.34 12.48
C GLU A 76 10.87 -38.14 12.95
N VAL A 77 10.15 -38.28 14.06
CA VAL A 77 9.34 -37.17 14.62
C VAL A 77 10.25 -36.11 15.25
N GLU A 78 11.34 -36.53 15.89
CA GLU A 78 12.29 -35.60 16.51
C GLU A 78 13.13 -34.87 15.44
N SER A 79 13.48 -35.53 14.33
CA SER A 79 14.14 -34.88 13.21
C SER A 79 13.24 -33.81 12.56
N ILE A 80 11.95 -34.09 12.39
CA ILE A 80 10.97 -33.09 11.90
C ILE A 80 10.90 -31.89 12.86
N ARG A 81 10.81 -32.13 14.17
CA ARG A 81 10.79 -31.05 15.18
C ARG A 81 12.04 -30.19 15.13
N GLN A 82 13.20 -30.80 14.89
CA GLN A 82 14.45 -30.05 14.78
C GLN A 82 14.47 -29.17 13.53
N VAL A 83 14.04 -29.70 12.37
CA VAL A 83 13.90 -28.91 11.14
C VAL A 83 12.94 -27.74 11.33
N LEU A 84 11.83 -27.94 12.05
CA LEU A 84 10.89 -26.85 12.36
C LEU A 84 11.54 -25.75 13.20
N LYS A 85 12.27 -26.12 14.27
CA LYS A 85 13.01 -25.14 15.10
C LYS A 85 14.05 -24.37 14.30
N GLU A 86 14.77 -25.05 13.40
CA GLU A 86 15.75 -24.41 12.53
C GLU A 86 15.08 -23.46 11.53
N SER A 87 13.93 -23.86 10.97
CA SER A 87 13.15 -23.02 10.06
C SER A 87 12.62 -21.74 10.74
N GLU A 88 12.13 -21.86 11.98
CA GLU A 88 11.65 -20.73 12.76
C GLU A 88 12.78 -19.74 13.05
N LYS A 89 13.97 -20.23 13.40
CA LYS A 89 15.16 -19.41 13.62
C LYS A 89 15.61 -18.66 12.35
N VAL A 90 15.50 -19.30 11.18
CA VAL A 90 15.81 -18.65 9.89
C VAL A 90 14.76 -17.59 9.57
N LEU A 91 13.48 -17.87 9.81
CA LEU A 91 12.40 -16.90 9.60
C LEU A 91 12.56 -15.66 10.48
N GLU A 92 12.94 -15.82 11.75
CA GLU A 92 13.18 -14.68 12.63
C GLU A 92 14.31 -13.79 12.09
N LYS A 93 15.42 -14.39 11.63
CA LYS A 93 16.52 -13.64 11.02
C LYS A 93 16.09 -12.90 9.75
N LEU A 94 15.38 -13.57 8.85
CA LEU A 94 14.87 -12.96 7.62
C LEU A 94 13.92 -11.79 7.91
N LYS A 95 13.08 -11.91 8.95
CA LYS A 95 12.19 -10.82 9.37
C LYS A 95 12.95 -9.60 9.87
N VAL A 96 14.06 -9.80 10.58
CA VAL A 96 14.93 -8.70 11.00
C VAL A 96 15.59 -8.06 9.77
N GLU A 97 16.15 -8.87 8.87
CA GLU A 97 16.80 -8.37 7.65
C GLU A 97 15.84 -7.59 6.74
N GLU A 98 14.62 -8.10 6.55
CA GLU A 98 13.56 -7.40 5.81
C GLU A 98 13.22 -6.04 6.43
N SER A 99 13.06 -6.00 7.76
CA SER A 99 12.78 -4.75 8.49
C SER A 99 13.91 -3.73 8.31
N ASP A 100 15.16 -4.16 8.37
CA ASP A 100 16.31 -3.28 8.21
C ASP A 100 16.48 -2.81 6.75
N MET A 101 16.26 -3.68 5.77
CA MET A 101 16.20 -3.29 4.36
C MET A 101 15.10 -2.27 4.09
N LEU A 102 13.89 -2.45 4.65
CA LEU A 102 12.79 -1.50 4.50
C LEU A 102 13.11 -0.12 5.11
N LYS A 103 13.77 -0.09 6.28
CA LYS A 103 14.23 1.17 6.88
C LYS A 103 15.23 1.89 5.98
N GLU A 104 16.19 1.16 5.42
CA GLU A 104 17.21 1.73 4.54
C GLU A 104 16.60 2.23 3.23
N LEU A 105 15.70 1.48 2.61
CA LEU A 105 14.96 1.93 1.43
C LEU A 105 14.15 3.20 1.69
N ASN A 106 13.44 3.25 2.82
CA ASN A 106 12.66 4.43 3.19
C ASN A 106 13.56 5.64 3.45
N LYS A 107 14.68 5.44 4.15
CA LYS A 107 15.68 6.48 4.39
C LYS A 107 16.22 7.03 3.07
N ARG A 108 16.67 6.15 2.18
CA ARG A 108 17.21 6.53 0.86
C ARG A 108 16.16 7.20 -0.03
N SER A 109 14.92 6.74 0.01
CA SER A 109 13.80 7.38 -0.71
C SER A 109 13.55 8.80 -0.22
N LYS A 110 13.56 9.03 1.11
CA LYS A 110 13.45 10.37 1.69
C LYS A 110 14.62 11.25 1.29
N GLU A 111 15.85 10.75 1.37
CA GLU A 111 17.04 11.51 0.97
C GLU A 111 17.00 11.92 -0.50
N LEU A 112 16.61 11.01 -1.40
CA LEU A 112 16.47 11.32 -2.83
C LEU A 112 15.38 12.37 -3.05
N ARG A 113 14.23 12.23 -2.39
CA ARG A 113 13.16 13.24 -2.46
C ARG A 113 13.65 14.59 -1.96
N GLU A 114 14.36 14.64 -0.85
CA GLU A 114 14.89 15.89 -0.30
C GLU A 114 15.98 16.50 -1.18
N LYS A 115 16.77 15.70 -1.91
CA LYS A 115 17.83 16.20 -2.79
C LYS A 115 17.28 16.66 -4.15
N GLU A 116 16.42 15.85 -4.76
CA GLU A 116 15.98 16.02 -6.15
C GLU A 116 14.65 16.78 -6.26
N PHE A 117 13.76 16.64 -5.27
CA PHE A 117 12.45 17.30 -5.26
C PHE A 117 12.41 18.52 -4.34
N LYS A 118 13.52 19.25 -4.20
CA LYS A 118 13.41 20.63 -3.74
C LYS A 118 12.79 21.43 -4.85
N LEU A 119 11.62 22.00 -4.59
CA LEU A 119 11.08 23.03 -5.47
C LEU A 119 12.19 24.08 -5.64
N PRO A 120 12.55 24.46 -6.88
CA PRO A 120 13.53 25.52 -7.12
C PRO A 120 13.17 26.68 -6.20
N TYR A 121 14.16 27.19 -5.46
CA TYR A 121 13.98 28.17 -4.39
C TYR A 121 12.80 29.09 -4.72
N GLN A 122 11.68 28.88 -4.03
CA GLN A 122 10.53 29.76 -4.21
C GLN A 122 10.98 31.08 -3.62
N ASN A 123 11.29 32.04 -4.49
CA ASN A 123 11.60 33.40 -4.06
C ASN A 123 10.53 33.81 -3.05
N PRO A 124 10.93 34.36 -1.89
CA PRO A 124 9.98 34.76 -0.87
C PRO A 124 8.94 35.65 -1.52
N ILE A 125 7.67 35.37 -1.24
CA ILE A 125 6.56 36.10 -1.85
C ILE A 125 6.82 37.60 -1.64
N PRO A 126 6.83 38.40 -2.70
CA PRO A 126 7.08 39.84 -2.56
C PRO A 126 5.96 40.48 -1.73
N CYS A 127 6.30 41.54 -1.01
CA CYS A 127 5.35 42.36 -0.24
C CYS A 127 4.69 41.68 0.96
N MET A 128 5.31 40.65 1.54
CA MET A 128 4.73 39.91 2.67
C MET A 128 4.56 40.77 3.93
N LYS A 129 5.47 41.72 4.16
CA LYS A 129 5.39 42.63 5.31
C LYS A 129 4.24 43.63 5.15
N GLU A 130 4.14 44.27 3.99
CA GLU A 130 3.08 45.23 3.69
C GLU A 130 1.72 44.54 3.69
N ARG A 131 1.67 43.27 3.27
CA ARG A 131 0.48 42.42 3.37
C ARG A 131 0.09 42.16 4.81
N SER A 132 1.03 41.80 5.69
CA SER A 132 0.73 41.56 7.11
C SER A 132 0.24 42.83 7.79
N ASP A 133 0.88 43.97 7.54
CA ASP A 133 0.52 45.26 8.14
C ASP A 133 -0.89 45.71 7.70
N CYS A 134 -1.25 45.46 6.44
CA CYS A 134 -2.60 45.71 5.92
C CYS A 134 -3.65 44.84 6.62
N LEU A 135 -3.38 43.53 6.76
CA LEU A 135 -4.29 42.61 7.46
C LEU A 135 -4.42 42.93 8.95
N GLU A 136 -3.34 43.31 9.60
CA GLU A 136 -3.34 43.71 11.01
C GLU A 136 -4.15 44.99 11.22
N CYS A 137 -4.00 45.97 10.33
CA CYS A 137 -4.80 47.19 10.40
C CYS A 137 -6.30 46.89 10.29
N TYR A 138 -6.72 46.05 9.35
CA TYR A 138 -8.15 45.70 9.22
C TYR A 138 -8.69 44.90 10.40
N LYS A 139 -7.84 44.09 11.06
CA LYS A 139 -8.22 43.43 12.32
C LYS A 139 -8.47 44.43 13.44
N ASN A 140 -7.64 45.48 13.52
CA ASN A 140 -7.73 46.50 14.57
C ASN A 140 -8.85 47.52 14.30
N TYR A 141 -9.17 47.80 13.04
CA TYR A 141 -10.19 48.78 12.62
C TYR A 141 -11.32 48.14 11.80
N ALA A 142 -11.91 47.05 12.31
CA ALA A 142 -12.96 46.30 11.61
C ALA A 142 -14.21 47.15 11.25
N ASN A 143 -14.54 48.14 12.07
CA ASN A 143 -15.70 49.02 11.86
C ASN A 143 -15.36 50.26 11.01
N ASP A 144 -14.08 50.60 10.88
CA ASP A 144 -13.61 51.81 10.18
C ASP A 144 -12.48 51.46 9.19
N PRO A 145 -12.79 50.77 8.08
CA PRO A 145 -11.79 50.30 7.12
C PRO A 145 -10.97 51.42 6.47
N LEU A 146 -11.51 52.65 6.44
CA LEU A 146 -10.82 53.82 5.88
C LEU A 146 -9.58 54.24 6.68
N LYS A 147 -9.47 53.86 7.96
CA LYS A 147 -8.26 54.09 8.77
C LYS A 147 -7.04 53.30 8.27
N CYS A 148 -7.27 52.27 7.46
CA CYS A 148 -6.23 51.44 6.86
C CYS A 148 -5.81 51.88 5.45
N ALA A 149 -6.23 53.06 4.99
CA ALA A 149 -5.89 53.55 3.66
C ALA A 149 -4.37 53.59 3.40
N ASP A 150 -3.58 53.96 4.40
CA ASP A 150 -2.12 54.07 4.26
C ASP A 150 -1.42 52.71 4.15
N THR A 151 -1.86 51.70 4.93
CA THR A 151 -1.31 50.34 4.85
C THR A 151 -1.71 49.66 3.54
N VAL A 152 -2.93 49.93 3.04
CA VAL A 152 -3.40 49.48 1.73
C VAL A 152 -2.58 50.10 0.60
N LYS A 153 -2.31 51.42 0.64
CA LYS A 153 -1.47 52.09 -0.37
C LYS A 153 -0.07 51.51 -0.42
N ARG A 154 0.58 51.31 0.73
CA ARG A 154 1.93 50.70 0.80
C ARG A 154 1.96 49.29 0.20
N PHE A 155 0.94 48.47 0.49
CA PHE A 155 0.82 47.14 -0.11
C PHE A 155 0.60 47.21 -1.63
N ALA A 156 -0.26 48.12 -2.11
CA ALA A 156 -0.51 48.33 -3.53
C ALA A 156 0.76 48.79 -4.27
N ASP A 157 1.51 49.75 -3.71
CA ASP A 157 2.76 50.25 -4.29
C ASP A 157 3.82 49.15 -4.38
N CYS A 158 3.96 48.34 -3.33
CA CYS A 158 4.87 47.21 -3.35
C CYS A 158 4.45 46.18 -4.40
N ALA A 159 3.17 45.81 -4.45
CA ALA A 159 2.66 44.84 -5.43
C ALA A 159 2.84 45.33 -6.87
N TRP A 160 2.65 46.62 -7.11
CA TRP A 160 2.86 47.25 -8.41
C TRP A 160 4.33 47.23 -8.84
N LYS A 161 5.25 47.59 -7.94
CA LYS A 161 6.71 47.51 -8.20
C LYS A 161 7.16 46.07 -8.46
N SER A 162 6.68 45.12 -7.65
CA SER A 162 7.04 43.71 -7.79
C SER A 162 6.56 43.11 -9.12
N ARG A 163 5.43 43.56 -9.66
CA ARG A 163 4.92 43.10 -10.97
C ARG A 163 5.80 43.60 -12.12
N GLN A 164 6.29 44.84 -12.03
CA GLN A 164 7.19 45.40 -13.03
C GLN A 164 8.57 44.73 -13.02
N SER A 165 9.10 44.39 -11.85
CA SER A 165 10.38 43.66 -11.76
C SER A 165 10.28 42.19 -12.19
N ALA A 166 9.07 41.65 -12.35
CA ALA A 166 8.82 40.27 -12.77
C ALA A 166 8.55 40.12 -14.28
N SER A 167 8.38 41.22 -15.03
CA SER A 167 8.33 41.16 -16.50
C SER A 167 9.74 41.05 -17.08
N PRO A 168 10.03 40.08 -17.96
CA PRO A 168 11.33 40.01 -18.64
C PRO A 168 11.55 41.27 -19.48
N PRO A 169 12.81 41.74 -19.64
CA PRO A 169 13.09 42.86 -20.53
C PRO A 169 12.61 42.50 -21.93
N SER A 170 11.68 43.30 -22.45
CA SER A 170 11.27 43.24 -23.85
C SER A 170 12.45 43.73 -24.69
N ASN A 171 13.28 42.79 -25.17
CA ASN A 171 14.30 43.10 -26.16
C ASN A 171 13.60 43.52 -27.46
N ILE A 172 13.83 44.77 -27.88
CA ILE A 172 13.59 45.29 -29.23
C ILE A 172 14.88 45.09 -30.02
#